data_AF-A0AAE0TCE8-F1
#
_entry.id   AF-A0AAE0TCE8-F1
#
_cell.length_a   1.000
_cell.length_b   1.000
_cell.length_c   1.000
_cell.angle_alpha   90.00
_cell.angle_beta   90.00
_cell.angle_gamma   90.00
#
_symmetry.space_group_name_H-M   'P 1'
#
loop_
_entity.id
_entity.type
_entity.pdbx_description
1 polymer ?
#
loop_
_entity_poly.entity_id
_entity_poly.type
_entity_poly.pdbx_seq_one_letter_code
_entity_poly.pdbx_strand_id
1 'polypeptide(L)'
;MFTTAVVFSVVFSQAFAFLPNPFSSIGPNDYTHDDITQLGILQAVAKYFEKNPVPGCPCTPGSLSGIRDIDARKLYDGYYGGLVSEKRFQEAMDDIVKHNNKVDQDHPTEAVWHFNGEKIREANTKMQTLRDTLIQILNSSSPSYDAARELIGQYLHLLQMFYSNTNWVEMSGKQIYRPLGITGKPIMASAPPDFDTCRSCGITLGTPCFSNLLVTSNLLTSGYRSGQDVTKPYKDANMVTTGKCSHGGARDMSGTNSAALGGINKESMNPGYSPHAHLHEIAAEAAILHTEAFFNDHEFGLETILGDEVFQDVLQLRPGASLVFVIDTTGSMGKDLAAVQQKTQEIVRETYHTVNQPYNYILVTFNDPGNMTTVQKTTEPDQIQLWLREIHVHGGDDCPEFSLTGIQAASTVAVPNSQIYVFTDATPKDPDKINYVTSLVTEKKLRVNFVVSGKC
;
A
#
# COMPACT_ATOMS: atom_id res chain seq x y z
N MET A 1 1.22 -36.62 54.49
CA MET A 1 0.78 -36.55 53.08
C MET A 1 1.10 -35.16 52.57
N PHE A 2 2.26 -34.98 51.93
CA PHE A 2 2.61 -33.73 51.27
C PHE A 2 2.38 -33.94 49.77
N THR A 3 1.46 -33.18 49.22
CA THR A 3 1.12 -33.15 47.79
C THR A 3 2.17 -32.34 47.05
N THR A 4 2.98 -33.02 46.24
CA THR A 4 3.92 -32.41 45.29
C THR A 4 3.11 -31.84 44.12
N ALA A 5 3.08 -30.51 43.99
CA ALA A 5 2.59 -29.85 42.79
C ALA A 5 3.69 -29.92 41.71
N VAL A 6 3.45 -30.71 40.67
CA VAL A 6 4.28 -30.72 39.45
C VAL A 6 3.91 -29.47 38.65
N VAL A 7 4.78 -28.46 38.67
CA VAL A 7 4.69 -27.32 37.76
C VAL A 7 5.14 -27.79 36.39
N PHE A 8 4.19 -28.07 35.50
CA PHE A 8 4.47 -28.17 34.08
C PHE A 8 4.92 -26.78 33.60
N SER A 9 6.23 -26.59 33.47
CA SER A 9 6.77 -25.51 32.66
C SER A 9 6.44 -25.85 31.21
N VAL A 10 5.34 -25.29 30.70
CA VAL A 10 5.10 -25.21 29.26
C VAL A 10 6.18 -24.29 28.73
N VAL A 11 7.29 -24.88 28.29
CA VAL A 11 8.23 -24.20 27.42
C VAL A 11 7.47 -24.00 26.12
N PHE A 12 6.83 -22.83 25.98
CA PHE A 12 6.50 -22.33 24.66
C PHE A 12 7.82 -22.28 23.90
N SER A 13 8.01 -23.24 22.98
CA SER A 13 8.99 -23.07 21.93
C SER A 13 8.54 -21.84 21.16
N GLN A 14 9.10 -20.68 21.49
CA GLN A 14 9.06 -19.52 20.64
C GLN A 14 9.78 -19.94 19.34
N ALA A 15 9.01 -20.45 18.39
CA ALA A 15 9.37 -20.36 17.00
C ALA A 15 9.38 -18.86 16.72
N PHE A 16 10.55 -18.25 16.88
CA PHE A 16 10.77 -16.86 16.48
C PHE A 16 10.63 -16.83 14.95
N ALA A 17 9.39 -16.64 14.50
CA ALA A 17 9.08 -16.05 13.22
C ALA A 17 9.90 -14.75 13.07
N PHE A 18 10.20 -14.42 11.81
CA PHE A 18 10.85 -13.22 11.29
C PHE A 18 11.04 -12.04 12.24
N LEU A 19 12.17 -11.34 12.10
CA LEU A 19 12.26 -9.97 12.58
C LEU A 19 11.65 -9.07 11.49
N PRO A 20 10.44 -8.50 11.66
CA PRO A 20 9.85 -7.55 10.70
C PRO A 20 10.29 -6.12 11.06
N ASN A 21 10.17 -5.18 10.11
CA ASN A 21 10.25 -3.71 10.30
C ASN A 21 11.62 -3.11 10.67
N PRO A 22 11.83 -1.78 10.65
CA PRO A 22 13.05 -1.07 11.09
C PRO A 22 13.71 -1.49 12.42
N PHE A 23 13.02 -2.30 13.24
CA PHE A 23 13.57 -2.97 14.43
C PHE A 23 14.27 -4.31 14.15
N SER A 24 14.25 -4.76 12.90
CA SER A 24 14.94 -5.93 12.36
C SER A 24 16.22 -5.59 11.60
N SER A 25 16.54 -4.29 11.40
CA SER A 25 17.83 -3.90 10.85
C SER A 25 18.91 -4.55 11.72
N ILE A 26 19.59 -5.55 11.17
CA ILE A 26 20.66 -6.24 11.89
C ILE A 26 21.90 -5.31 11.94
N GLY A 27 21.91 -4.26 11.11
CA GLY A 27 22.80 -3.12 11.17
C GLY A 27 22.21 -1.86 10.51
N PRO A 28 22.84 -0.69 10.72
CA PRO A 28 22.32 0.62 10.30
C PRO A 28 22.26 0.85 8.78
N ASN A 29 22.74 -0.10 7.96
CA ASN A 29 22.84 0.02 6.51
C ASN A 29 22.01 -1.04 5.76
N ASP A 30 21.22 -1.86 6.47
CA ASP A 30 20.39 -2.91 5.87
C ASP A 30 19.16 -2.30 5.21
N TYR A 31 18.85 -2.68 3.97
CA TYR A 31 17.59 -2.31 3.33
C TYR A 31 16.46 -3.17 3.89
N THR A 32 15.48 -2.53 4.51
CA THR A 32 14.28 -3.19 5.03
C THR A 32 13.18 -3.25 3.97
N HIS A 33 12.11 -4.01 4.27
CA HIS A 33 10.88 -3.98 3.49
C HIS A 33 10.31 -2.56 3.36
N ASP A 34 10.39 -1.77 4.43
CA ASP A 34 9.97 -0.37 4.47
C ASP A 34 10.79 0.44 3.46
N ASP A 35 12.12 0.37 3.53
CA ASP A 35 13.01 1.14 2.65
C ASP A 35 12.75 0.80 1.17
N ILE A 36 12.70 -0.49 0.83
CA ILE A 36 12.50 -0.94 -0.55
C ILE A 36 11.13 -0.48 -1.08
N THR A 37 10.08 -0.63 -0.26
CA THR A 37 8.72 -0.26 -0.63
C THR A 37 8.57 1.25 -0.80
N GLN A 38 9.06 2.03 0.17
CA GLN A 38 8.97 3.49 0.16
C GLN A 38 9.77 4.09 -1.00
N LEU A 39 11.02 3.66 -1.20
CA LEU A 39 11.86 4.17 -2.27
C LEU A 39 11.27 3.85 -3.65
N GLY A 40 10.76 2.64 -3.86
CA GLY A 40 10.12 2.27 -5.13
C GLY A 40 8.85 3.09 -5.42
N ILE A 41 8.01 3.33 -4.41
CA ILE A 41 6.81 4.18 -4.54
C ILE A 41 7.20 5.63 -4.80
N LEU A 42 8.16 6.19 -4.05
CA LEU A 42 8.63 7.57 -4.21
C LEU A 42 9.20 7.81 -5.61
N GLN A 43 10.00 6.87 -6.14
CA GLN A 43 10.52 6.95 -7.50
C GLN A 43 9.42 6.88 -8.55
N ALA A 44 8.42 6.01 -8.35
CA ALA A 44 7.28 5.91 -9.26
C ALA A 44 6.46 7.21 -9.30
N VAL A 45 6.15 7.78 -8.13
CA VAL A 45 5.41 9.04 -8.01
C VAL A 45 6.23 10.22 -8.55
N ALA A 46 7.54 10.25 -8.32
CA ALA A 46 8.41 11.28 -8.88
C ALA A 46 8.37 11.30 -10.41
N LYS A 47 8.44 10.13 -11.07
CA LYS A 47 8.30 10.02 -12.52
C LYS A 47 6.90 10.41 -12.99
N TYR A 48 5.86 10.02 -12.27
CA TYR A 48 4.49 10.41 -12.55
C TYR A 48 4.30 11.94 -12.50
N PHE A 49 4.83 12.60 -11.46
CA PHE A 49 4.79 14.05 -11.28
C PHE A 49 5.59 14.79 -12.37
N GLU A 50 6.77 14.30 -12.77
CA GLU A 50 7.52 14.88 -13.88
C GLU A 50 6.77 14.77 -15.22
N LYS A 51 6.03 13.67 -15.42
CA LYS A 51 5.20 13.45 -16.61
C LYS A 51 3.94 14.32 -16.63
N ASN A 52 3.39 14.63 -15.45
CA ASN A 52 2.11 15.32 -15.29
C ASN A 52 2.22 16.62 -14.47
N PRO A 53 3.04 17.61 -14.87
CA PRO A 53 3.30 18.79 -14.04
C PRO A 53 2.05 19.65 -13.81
N VAL A 54 1.85 20.11 -12.57
CA VAL A 54 0.87 21.16 -12.26
C VAL A 54 1.31 22.52 -12.80
N PRO A 55 0.39 23.46 -13.09
CA PRO A 55 0.72 24.81 -13.50
C PRO A 55 1.70 25.48 -12.53
N GLY A 56 2.82 25.97 -13.06
CA GLY A 56 3.86 26.63 -12.26
C GLY A 56 4.83 25.68 -11.56
N CYS A 57 4.70 24.35 -11.72
CA CYS A 57 5.76 23.45 -11.25
C CYS A 57 7.06 23.71 -12.04
N PRO A 58 8.23 23.90 -11.38
CA PRO A 58 9.53 23.91 -12.06
C PRO A 58 10.02 22.50 -12.47
N CYS A 59 9.09 21.56 -12.66
CA CYS A 59 9.35 20.16 -12.95
C CYS A 59 10.00 20.00 -14.34
N THR A 60 11.16 19.36 -14.40
CA THR A 60 11.79 18.88 -15.64
C THR A 60 12.12 17.40 -15.49
N PRO A 61 12.27 16.62 -16.58
CA PRO A 61 12.70 15.22 -16.47
C PRO A 61 13.96 15.10 -15.61
N GLY A 62 13.90 14.29 -14.55
CA GLY A 62 14.99 14.12 -13.59
C GLY A 62 14.99 15.07 -12.38
N SER A 63 14.18 16.14 -12.36
CA SER A 63 14.23 17.13 -11.26
C SER A 63 13.66 16.58 -9.95
N LEU A 64 12.69 15.67 -10.01
CA LEU A 64 12.06 15.04 -8.84
C LEU A 64 12.63 13.64 -8.61
N SER A 65 12.79 12.85 -9.67
CA SER A 65 13.34 11.50 -9.61
C SER A 65 14.83 11.47 -9.25
N GLY A 66 15.55 12.59 -9.45
CA GLY A 66 16.93 12.79 -9.03
C GLY A 66 17.12 13.38 -7.63
N ILE A 67 16.05 13.55 -6.83
CA ILE A 67 16.17 14.04 -5.45
C ILE A 67 16.99 13.04 -4.62
N ARG A 68 18.08 13.53 -4.02
CA ARG A 68 18.90 12.75 -3.11
C ARG A 68 18.16 12.53 -1.77
N ASP A 69 18.21 11.30 -1.27
CA ASP A 69 17.56 10.88 -0.03
C ASP A 69 16.06 11.29 -0.06
N ILE A 70 15.39 10.94 -1.17
CA ILE A 70 14.01 11.33 -1.46
C ILE A 70 13.07 10.90 -0.32
N ASP A 71 12.18 11.81 0.05
CA ASP A 71 11.07 11.57 0.97
C ASP A 71 9.81 12.26 0.42
N ALA A 72 8.66 11.94 1.01
CA ALA A 72 7.38 12.48 0.57
C ALA A 72 7.32 14.02 0.63
N ARG A 73 7.95 14.64 1.64
CA ARG A 73 7.96 16.09 1.84
C ARG A 73 8.79 16.78 0.76
N LYS A 74 10.01 16.33 0.50
CA LYS A 74 10.90 16.85 -0.56
C LYS A 74 10.26 16.70 -1.94
N LEU A 75 9.61 15.56 -2.19
CA LEU A 75 8.92 15.31 -3.46
C LEU A 75 7.77 16.31 -3.65
N TYR A 76 6.94 16.51 -2.62
CA TYR A 76 5.83 17.47 -2.65
C TYR A 76 6.32 18.93 -2.67
N ASP A 77 7.43 19.25 -2.00
CA ASP A 77 8.07 20.57 -2.09
C ASP A 77 8.49 20.88 -3.52
N GLY A 78 9.14 19.91 -4.19
CA GLY A 78 9.57 20.05 -5.58
C GLY A 78 8.41 20.18 -6.56
N TYR A 79 7.31 19.45 -6.33
CA TYR A 79 6.17 19.41 -7.24
C TYR A 79 5.15 20.55 -7.03
N TYR A 80 4.83 20.86 -5.77
CA TYR A 80 3.81 21.86 -5.38
C TYR A 80 4.39 23.17 -4.83
N GLY A 81 5.72 23.34 -4.82
CA GLY A 81 6.37 24.56 -4.32
C GLY A 81 6.22 24.77 -2.80
N GLY A 82 6.08 23.69 -2.04
CA GLY A 82 5.99 23.73 -0.57
C GLY A 82 4.61 24.07 0.00
N LEU A 83 3.61 24.18 -0.85
CA LEU A 83 2.28 24.64 -0.46
C LEU A 83 1.29 23.51 -0.13
N VAL A 84 1.55 22.29 -0.61
CA VAL A 84 0.70 21.11 -0.39
C VAL A 84 1.35 20.17 0.63
N SER A 85 0.52 19.63 1.52
CA SER A 85 0.92 18.63 2.52
C SER A 85 0.99 17.24 1.90
N GLU A 86 2.10 16.54 2.13
CA GLU A 86 2.39 15.16 1.71
C GLU A 86 1.69 14.09 2.55
N LYS A 87 1.16 14.46 3.72
CA LYS A 87 0.67 13.51 4.73
C LYS A 87 -0.25 12.41 4.21
N ARG A 88 -1.17 12.71 3.29
CA ARG A 88 -2.09 11.69 2.74
C ARG A 88 -1.36 10.64 1.89
N PHE A 89 -0.39 11.08 1.10
CA PHE A 89 0.48 10.19 0.36
C PHE A 89 1.37 9.38 1.30
N GLN A 90 1.92 10.01 2.35
CA GLN A 90 2.65 9.28 3.39
C GLN A 90 1.78 8.21 4.06
N GLU A 91 0.54 8.55 4.44
CA GLU A 91 -0.43 7.60 5.03
C GLU A 91 -0.73 6.42 4.09
N ALA A 92 -0.89 6.68 2.78
CA ALA A 92 -1.09 5.63 1.78
C ALA A 92 0.15 4.73 1.64
N MET A 93 1.35 5.32 1.63
CA MET A 93 2.61 4.58 1.57
C MET A 93 2.83 3.73 2.83
N ASP A 94 2.56 4.28 4.02
CA ASP A 94 2.65 3.58 5.30
C ASP A 94 1.68 2.40 5.39
N ASP A 95 0.48 2.54 4.82
CA ASP A 95 -0.51 1.45 4.76
C ASP A 95 -0.04 0.29 3.86
N ILE A 96 0.63 0.58 2.74
CA ILE A 96 1.26 -0.46 1.88
C ILE A 96 2.41 -1.13 2.63
N VAL A 97 3.30 -0.36 3.25
CA VAL A 97 4.43 -0.87 4.05
C VAL A 97 3.94 -1.78 5.16
N LYS A 98 2.90 -1.36 5.88
CA LYS A 98 2.26 -2.16 6.94
C LYS A 98 1.82 -3.54 6.42
N HIS A 99 1.13 -3.59 5.27
CA HIS A 99 0.64 -4.85 4.72
C HIS A 99 1.74 -5.71 4.09
N ASN A 100 2.82 -5.11 3.59
CA ASN A 100 4.02 -5.86 3.20
C ASN A 100 4.61 -6.60 4.42
N ASN A 101 4.90 -5.87 5.50
CA ASN A 101 5.50 -6.44 6.70
C ASN A 101 4.59 -7.43 7.45
N LYS A 102 3.28 -7.32 7.28
CA LYS A 102 2.33 -8.24 7.90
C LYS A 102 2.43 -9.66 7.32
N VAL A 103 2.87 -9.81 6.07
CA VAL A 103 3.01 -11.13 5.43
C VAL A 103 3.96 -12.05 6.21
N ASP A 104 5.07 -11.53 6.74
CA ASP A 104 5.99 -12.30 7.57
C ASP A 104 5.36 -12.86 8.85
N GLN A 105 4.42 -12.11 9.42
CA GLN A 105 3.73 -12.47 10.66
C GLN A 105 2.58 -13.43 10.40
N ASP A 106 1.81 -13.18 9.34
CA ASP A 106 0.63 -13.95 8.99
C ASP A 106 1.01 -15.28 8.31
N HIS A 107 2.16 -15.34 7.62
CA HIS A 107 2.59 -16.48 6.80
C HIS A 107 4.03 -16.97 7.06
N PRO A 108 4.46 -17.18 8.32
CA PRO A 108 5.85 -17.52 8.63
C PRO A 108 6.27 -18.92 8.15
N THR A 109 5.31 -19.86 8.07
CA THR A 109 5.55 -21.28 7.76
C THR A 109 5.23 -21.64 6.30
N GLU A 110 4.73 -20.71 5.50
CA GLU A 110 4.28 -20.97 4.13
C GLU A 110 5.36 -20.54 3.12
N ALA A 111 6.16 -21.47 2.61
CA ALA A 111 7.30 -21.19 1.73
C ALA A 111 6.94 -20.39 0.48
N VAL A 112 5.69 -20.51 0.00
CA VAL A 112 5.17 -19.80 -1.18
C VAL A 112 5.20 -18.28 -1.02
N TRP A 113 5.03 -17.73 0.19
CA TRP A 113 5.10 -16.29 0.43
C TRP A 113 6.53 -15.72 0.38
N HIS A 114 7.52 -16.60 0.52
CA HIS A 114 8.92 -16.25 0.69
C HIS A 114 9.80 -16.64 -0.49
N PHE A 115 9.19 -17.14 -1.58
CA PHE A 115 9.90 -17.75 -2.71
C PHE A 115 10.84 -18.90 -2.33
N ASN A 116 10.65 -19.51 -1.16
CA ASN A 116 11.52 -20.55 -0.63
C ASN A 116 11.17 -21.95 -1.19
N GLY A 117 12.10 -22.88 -1.05
CA GLY A 117 11.89 -24.30 -1.31
C GLY A 117 11.46 -24.65 -2.74
N GLU A 118 11.97 -23.90 -3.72
CA GLU A 118 11.64 -24.01 -5.14
C GLU A 118 10.15 -23.78 -5.48
N LYS A 119 9.39 -23.12 -4.60
CA LYS A 119 7.99 -22.70 -4.82
C LYS A 119 7.83 -21.51 -5.77
N ILE A 120 8.77 -21.31 -6.68
CA ILE A 120 8.87 -20.11 -7.54
C ILE A 120 7.65 -19.99 -8.46
N ARG A 121 7.19 -21.12 -9.03
CA ARG A 121 6.00 -21.11 -9.91
C ARG A 121 4.74 -20.81 -9.11
N GLU A 122 4.56 -21.47 -7.97
CA GLU A 122 3.41 -21.27 -7.09
C GLU A 122 3.36 -19.83 -6.55
N ALA A 123 4.50 -19.27 -6.15
CA ALA A 123 4.63 -17.90 -5.69
C ALA A 123 4.30 -16.90 -6.80
N ASN A 124 4.79 -17.14 -8.03
CA ASN A 124 4.41 -16.34 -9.19
C ASN A 124 2.90 -16.39 -9.48
N THR A 125 2.29 -17.58 -9.41
CA THR A 125 0.83 -17.71 -9.56
C THR A 125 0.09 -16.97 -8.46
N LYS A 126 0.60 -16.96 -7.23
CA LYS A 126 0.05 -16.17 -6.13
C LYS A 126 0.10 -14.67 -6.40
N MET A 127 1.24 -14.18 -6.90
CA MET A 127 1.40 -12.78 -7.33
C MET A 127 0.41 -12.41 -8.44
N GLN A 128 0.21 -13.30 -9.42
CA GLN A 128 -0.79 -13.11 -10.48
C GLN A 128 -2.20 -12.98 -9.90
N THR A 129 -2.60 -13.87 -8.98
CA THR A 129 -3.92 -13.80 -8.31
C THR A 129 -4.10 -12.50 -7.51
N LEU A 130 -3.09 -12.08 -6.73
CA LEU A 130 -3.13 -10.81 -5.99
C LEU A 130 -3.31 -9.63 -6.94
N ARG A 131 -2.57 -9.62 -8.05
CA ARG A 131 -2.62 -8.57 -9.06
C ARG A 131 -3.96 -8.53 -9.81
N ASP A 132 -4.47 -9.68 -10.24
CA ASP A 132 -5.76 -9.77 -10.93
C ASP A 132 -6.91 -9.30 -10.00
N THR A 133 -6.86 -9.68 -8.72
CA THR A 133 -7.81 -9.22 -7.70
C THR A 133 -7.71 -7.71 -7.46
N LEU A 134 -6.50 -7.17 -7.39
CA LEU A 134 -6.26 -5.73 -7.26
C LEU A 134 -6.87 -4.96 -8.42
N ILE A 135 -6.61 -5.39 -9.66
CA ILE A 135 -7.16 -4.78 -10.88
C ILE A 135 -8.69 -4.87 -10.88
N GLN A 136 -9.26 -5.99 -10.43
CA GLN A 136 -10.72 -6.14 -10.34
C GLN A 136 -11.34 -5.17 -9.33
N ILE A 137 -10.75 -5.01 -8.14
CA ILE A 137 -11.23 -4.07 -7.12
C ILE A 137 -11.17 -2.63 -7.63
N LEU A 138 -10.06 -2.27 -8.27
CA LEU A 138 -9.84 -0.91 -8.75
C LEU A 138 -10.71 -0.53 -9.97
N ASN A 139 -11.19 -1.50 -10.74
CA ASN A 139 -12.14 -1.27 -11.84
C ASN A 139 -13.62 -1.32 -11.41
N SER A 140 -13.91 -1.56 -10.13
CA SER A 140 -15.30 -1.58 -9.64
C SER A 140 -15.92 -0.18 -9.60
N SER A 141 -17.25 -0.09 -9.55
CA SER A 141 -17.96 1.21 -9.47
C SER A 141 -17.74 1.96 -8.16
N SER A 142 -17.25 1.27 -7.12
CA SER A 142 -16.91 1.86 -5.83
C SER A 142 -15.63 1.18 -5.29
N PRO A 143 -14.45 1.54 -5.82
CA PRO A 143 -13.18 0.92 -5.43
C PRO A 143 -12.89 1.06 -3.93
N SER A 144 -12.41 -0.02 -3.32
CA SER A 144 -11.84 0.03 -1.97
C SER A 144 -10.33 0.24 -2.07
N TYR A 145 -9.89 1.48 -1.88
CA TYR A 145 -8.46 1.81 -1.93
C TYR A 145 -7.67 1.23 -0.74
N ASP A 146 -8.31 0.98 0.39
CA ASP A 146 -7.70 0.33 1.55
C ASP A 146 -7.38 -1.14 1.23
N ALA A 147 -8.36 -1.87 0.66
CA ALA A 147 -8.15 -3.25 0.22
C ALA A 147 -7.13 -3.32 -0.94
N ALA A 148 -7.10 -2.32 -1.82
CA ALA A 148 -6.10 -2.23 -2.87
C ALA A 148 -4.68 -2.08 -2.30
N ARG A 149 -4.47 -1.20 -1.31
CA ARG A 149 -3.17 -1.03 -0.66
C ARG A 149 -2.72 -2.27 0.12
N GLU A 150 -3.65 -3.00 0.72
CA GLU A 150 -3.37 -4.32 1.31
C GLU A 150 -2.82 -5.31 0.27
N LEU A 151 -3.51 -5.46 -0.88
CA LEU A 151 -3.06 -6.36 -1.95
C LEU A 151 -1.73 -5.92 -2.57
N ILE A 152 -1.50 -4.61 -2.70
CA ILE A 152 -0.21 -4.07 -3.14
C ILE A 152 0.89 -4.45 -2.15
N GLY A 153 0.68 -4.26 -0.84
CA GLY A 153 1.64 -4.64 0.19
C GLY A 153 2.01 -6.13 0.11
N GLN A 154 1.02 -7.01 -0.01
CA GLN A 154 1.23 -8.45 -0.17
C GLN A 154 1.98 -8.81 -1.46
N TYR A 155 1.67 -8.15 -2.57
CA TYR A 155 2.36 -8.35 -3.84
C TYR A 155 3.83 -7.90 -3.77
N LEU A 156 4.08 -6.73 -3.16
CA LEU A 156 5.42 -6.18 -3.01
C LEU A 156 6.29 -7.02 -2.06
N HIS A 157 5.71 -7.64 -1.04
CA HIS A 157 6.42 -8.62 -0.21
C HIS A 157 6.98 -9.77 -1.06
N LEU A 158 6.11 -10.45 -1.81
CA LEU A 158 6.50 -11.53 -2.72
C LEU A 158 7.55 -11.09 -3.75
N LEU A 159 7.38 -9.89 -4.33
CA LEU A 159 8.33 -9.31 -5.27
C LEU A 159 9.72 -9.15 -4.64
N GLN A 160 9.80 -8.68 -3.40
CA GLN A 160 11.06 -8.50 -2.68
C GLN A 160 11.70 -9.85 -2.35
N MET A 161 10.91 -10.82 -1.88
CA MET A 161 11.37 -12.18 -1.57
C MET A 161 11.92 -12.92 -2.79
N PHE A 162 11.40 -12.65 -3.99
CA PHE A 162 11.98 -13.19 -5.22
C PHE A 162 13.46 -12.78 -5.40
N TYR A 163 13.81 -11.52 -5.15
CA TYR A 163 15.18 -11.03 -5.34
C TYR A 163 16.14 -11.48 -4.24
N SER A 164 15.66 -11.64 -3.00
CA SER A 164 16.49 -12.06 -1.87
C SER A 164 16.71 -13.57 -1.79
N ASN A 165 15.70 -14.37 -2.19
CA ASN A 165 15.66 -15.81 -1.89
C ASN A 165 15.83 -16.71 -3.12
N THR A 166 15.96 -16.12 -4.31
CA THR A 166 16.30 -16.84 -5.55
C THR A 166 17.71 -16.51 -6.05
N ASN A 167 18.14 -17.18 -7.12
CA ASN A 167 19.39 -16.91 -7.84
C ASN A 167 19.30 -15.79 -8.89
N TRP A 168 18.21 -15.01 -8.94
CA TRP A 168 18.00 -14.05 -10.02
C TRP A 168 19.11 -12.98 -10.09
N VAL A 169 19.49 -12.40 -8.96
CA VAL A 169 20.49 -11.31 -8.97
C VAL A 169 21.91 -11.81 -9.20
N GLU A 170 22.21 -13.08 -8.90
CA GLU A 170 23.46 -13.72 -9.32
C GLU A 170 23.56 -13.84 -10.84
N MET A 171 22.43 -14.05 -11.53
CA MET A 171 22.40 -14.19 -12.99
C MET A 171 22.31 -12.83 -13.70
N SER A 172 21.53 -11.91 -13.15
CA SER A 172 21.05 -10.73 -13.87
C SER A 172 21.46 -9.40 -13.22
N GLY A 173 22.15 -9.44 -12.09
CA GLY A 173 22.43 -8.26 -11.27
C GLY A 173 21.14 -7.56 -10.86
N LYS A 174 21.09 -6.24 -11.03
CA LYS A 174 19.94 -5.40 -10.65
C LYS A 174 18.82 -5.31 -11.68
N GLN A 175 18.87 -6.10 -12.75
CA GLN A 175 17.82 -6.07 -13.78
C GLN A 175 16.50 -6.60 -13.21
N ILE A 176 15.38 -5.96 -13.56
CA ILE A 176 14.07 -6.42 -13.14
C ILE A 176 13.64 -7.68 -13.90
N TYR A 177 12.98 -8.62 -13.22
CA TYR A 177 12.39 -9.79 -13.85
C TYR A 177 10.97 -9.52 -14.34
N ARG A 178 10.84 -8.82 -15.48
CA ARG A 178 9.56 -8.31 -16.03
C ARG A 178 8.39 -9.32 -16.06
N PRO A 179 8.58 -10.63 -16.35
CA PRO A 179 7.46 -11.58 -16.36
C PRO A 179 6.84 -11.89 -14.99
N LEU A 180 7.56 -11.59 -13.90
CA LEU A 180 7.17 -12.00 -12.54
C LEU A 180 5.84 -11.38 -12.12
N GLY A 181 4.90 -12.23 -11.71
CA GLY A 181 3.59 -11.81 -11.22
C GLY A 181 2.68 -11.20 -12.29
N ILE A 182 3.03 -11.32 -13.59
CA ILE A 182 2.21 -10.82 -14.70
C ILE A 182 1.47 -11.98 -15.35
N THR A 183 0.14 -11.90 -15.39
CA THR A 183 -0.74 -12.95 -15.93
C THR A 183 -0.46 -13.18 -17.42
N GLY A 184 -0.34 -14.45 -17.81
CA GLY A 184 -0.06 -14.85 -19.19
C GLY A 184 1.41 -14.69 -19.66
N LYS A 185 2.30 -14.13 -18.84
CA LYS A 185 3.73 -14.06 -19.16
C LYS A 185 4.45 -15.34 -18.67
N PRO A 186 5.18 -16.06 -19.53
CA PRO A 186 5.91 -17.25 -19.10
C PRO A 186 7.10 -16.86 -18.22
N ILE A 187 7.30 -17.61 -17.13
CA ILE A 187 8.49 -17.50 -16.28
C ILE A 187 9.52 -18.58 -16.60
N MET A 188 10.78 -18.31 -16.25
CA MET A 188 11.92 -19.19 -16.37
C MET A 188 11.65 -20.45 -15.54
N ALA A 189 12.09 -21.60 -16.06
CA ALA A 189 11.89 -22.86 -15.38
C ALA A 189 12.69 -22.92 -14.07
N SER A 190 12.09 -23.51 -13.04
CA SER A 190 12.78 -23.84 -11.80
C SER A 190 13.58 -25.13 -11.97
N ALA A 191 14.70 -25.24 -11.27
CA ALA A 191 15.50 -26.47 -11.24
C ALA A 191 14.65 -27.66 -10.74
N PRO A 192 14.70 -28.83 -11.40
CA PRO A 192 13.88 -29.97 -11.00
C PRO A 192 14.41 -30.62 -9.70
N PRO A 193 13.59 -31.38 -8.94
CA PRO A 193 13.94 -31.85 -7.60
C PRO A 193 15.24 -32.68 -7.49
N ASP A 194 15.63 -33.38 -8.56
CA ASP A 194 16.82 -34.22 -8.67
C ASP A 194 18.08 -33.47 -9.12
N PHE A 195 17.96 -32.21 -9.50
CA PHE A 195 19.07 -31.36 -9.93
C PHE A 195 19.70 -30.64 -8.74
N ASP A 196 21.01 -30.88 -8.53
CA ASP A 196 21.79 -30.17 -7.51
C ASP A 196 21.99 -28.71 -7.92
N THR A 197 21.56 -27.80 -7.05
CA THR A 197 21.57 -26.36 -7.32
C THR A 197 22.64 -25.61 -6.55
N CYS A 198 23.17 -26.20 -5.47
CA CYS A 198 24.24 -25.64 -4.66
C CYS A 198 25.32 -26.68 -4.33
N ARG A 199 26.54 -26.19 -4.11
CA ARG A 199 27.61 -26.88 -3.38
C ARG A 199 27.75 -26.31 -1.97
N SER A 200 28.30 -27.09 -1.06
CA SER A 200 28.59 -26.63 0.30
C SER A 200 29.59 -25.48 0.28
N CYS A 201 29.29 -24.44 1.05
CA CYS A 201 30.17 -23.29 1.30
C CYS A 201 30.29 -23.10 2.82
N GLY A 202 31.53 -23.16 3.31
CA GLY A 202 31.84 -23.07 4.73
C GLY A 202 31.50 -24.33 5.55
N ILE A 203 32.20 -24.49 6.67
CA ILE A 203 31.91 -25.48 7.73
C ILE A 203 31.41 -24.79 9.02
N THR A 204 31.36 -23.44 9.03
CA THR A 204 31.08 -22.62 10.21
C THR A 204 30.06 -21.54 9.88
N LEU A 205 29.05 -21.39 10.76
CA LEU A 205 28.08 -20.29 10.76
C LEU A 205 28.79 -18.93 10.68
N GLY A 206 28.30 -18.02 9.83
CA GLY A 206 28.88 -16.68 9.66
C GLY A 206 29.91 -16.52 8.55
N THR A 207 30.20 -17.57 7.79
CA THR A 207 31.08 -17.46 6.60
C THR A 207 30.24 -17.13 5.36
N PRO A 208 30.56 -16.06 4.62
CA PRO A 208 29.89 -15.79 3.35
C PRO A 208 30.05 -16.95 2.36
N CYS A 209 28.98 -17.23 1.63
CA CYS A 209 28.96 -18.20 0.55
C CYS A 209 29.22 -17.50 -0.77
N PHE A 210 30.43 -17.66 -1.29
CA PHE A 210 30.78 -17.18 -2.63
C PHE A 210 30.73 -18.33 -3.64
N SER A 211 30.12 -18.09 -4.80
CA SER A 211 30.15 -19.00 -5.95
C SER A 211 29.71 -20.44 -5.63
N ASN A 212 28.72 -20.60 -4.74
CA ASN A 212 28.20 -21.91 -4.35
C ASN A 212 27.08 -22.43 -5.28
N LEU A 213 26.52 -21.59 -6.14
CA LEU A 213 25.48 -21.99 -7.09
C LEU A 213 26.05 -22.85 -8.22
N LEU A 214 25.35 -23.94 -8.53
CA LEU A 214 25.65 -24.88 -9.63
C LEU A 214 24.76 -24.61 -10.85
N VAL A 215 23.68 -23.85 -10.67
CA VAL A 215 22.71 -23.54 -11.70
C VAL A 215 23.27 -22.52 -12.68
N THR A 216 23.13 -22.78 -13.98
CA THR A 216 23.53 -21.87 -15.06
C THR A 216 22.37 -20.95 -15.48
N SER A 217 22.63 -19.98 -16.35
CA SER A 217 21.78 -18.80 -16.68
C SER A 217 20.33 -19.05 -17.14
N ASN A 218 19.87 -20.31 -17.22
CA ASN A 218 18.58 -20.68 -17.81
C ASN A 218 17.62 -21.33 -16.81
N LEU A 219 17.98 -21.45 -15.53
CA LEU A 219 17.14 -22.05 -14.50
C LEU A 219 17.12 -21.18 -13.24
N LEU A 220 15.94 -21.06 -12.65
CA LEU A 220 15.78 -20.48 -11.31
C LEU A 220 15.94 -21.55 -10.24
N THR A 221 16.53 -21.19 -9.10
CA THR A 221 16.50 -21.98 -7.87
C THR A 221 16.28 -21.05 -6.68
N SER A 222 15.80 -21.60 -5.58
CA SER A 222 15.62 -20.85 -4.34
C SER A 222 15.99 -21.68 -3.12
N GLY A 223 16.20 -20.98 -2.01
CA GLY A 223 16.64 -21.60 -0.76
C GLY A 223 15.50 -22.35 -0.05
N TYR A 224 15.76 -23.58 0.38
CA TYR A 224 14.86 -24.27 1.33
C TYR A 224 15.11 -23.74 2.74
N ARG A 225 14.06 -23.44 3.51
CA ARG A 225 14.18 -22.91 4.87
C ARG A 225 13.54 -23.86 5.88
N SER A 226 14.24 -24.17 6.97
CA SER A 226 13.69 -24.98 8.04
C SER A 226 12.49 -24.30 8.70
N GLY A 227 11.48 -25.09 9.09
CA GLY A 227 10.28 -24.58 9.75
C GLY A 227 9.17 -24.12 8.78
N GLN A 228 9.36 -24.27 7.47
CA GLN A 228 8.31 -24.06 6.47
C GLN A 228 7.70 -25.38 5.99
N ASP A 229 6.60 -25.28 5.26
CA ASP A 229 5.79 -26.38 4.69
C ASP A 229 6.49 -27.17 3.56
N VAL A 230 7.75 -26.86 3.27
CA VAL A 230 8.56 -27.56 2.26
C VAL A 230 9.90 -27.99 2.85
N THR A 231 10.20 -29.29 2.73
CA THR A 231 11.43 -29.89 3.24
C THR A 231 12.51 -29.95 2.15
N LYS A 232 13.74 -29.55 2.49
CA LYS A 232 14.93 -29.72 1.63
C LYS A 232 15.16 -31.20 1.31
N PRO A 233 15.29 -31.60 0.03
CA PRO A 233 15.71 -32.96 -0.32
C PRO A 233 17.00 -33.35 0.39
N TYR A 234 16.96 -34.45 1.14
CA TYR A 234 18.07 -34.87 1.99
C TYR A 234 19.19 -35.51 1.16
N LYS A 235 20.42 -35.10 1.43
CA LYS A 235 21.65 -35.76 1.01
C LYS A 235 22.63 -35.75 2.18
N ASP A 236 23.30 -36.87 2.42
CA ASP A 236 24.26 -36.99 3.53
C ASP A 236 25.46 -36.06 3.28
N ALA A 237 25.58 -35.03 4.13
CA ALA A 237 26.65 -34.03 4.04
C ALA A 237 28.05 -34.61 4.28
N ASN A 238 28.17 -35.81 4.86
CA ASN A 238 29.44 -36.52 5.01
C ASN A 238 29.84 -37.29 3.75
N MET A 239 28.90 -37.52 2.82
CA MET A 239 29.14 -38.30 1.60
C MET A 239 29.24 -37.43 0.34
N VAL A 240 28.45 -36.36 0.27
CA VAL A 240 28.40 -35.48 -0.90
C VAL A 240 28.38 -34.01 -0.49
N THR A 241 28.97 -33.17 -1.34
CA THR A 241 29.05 -31.73 -1.11
C THR A 241 28.02 -30.94 -1.91
N THR A 242 27.24 -31.58 -2.78
CA THR A 242 26.25 -30.94 -3.64
C THR A 242 24.83 -31.38 -3.29
N GLY A 243 23.87 -30.50 -3.55
CA GLY A 243 22.48 -30.69 -3.18
C GLY A 243 21.61 -29.51 -3.59
N LYS A 244 20.38 -29.47 -3.07
CA LYS A 244 19.53 -28.29 -3.16
C LYS A 244 20.04 -27.18 -2.25
N CYS A 245 19.91 -25.93 -2.70
CA CYS A 245 20.30 -24.76 -1.92
C CYS A 245 19.46 -24.64 -0.64
N SER A 246 20.12 -24.39 0.48
CA SER A 246 19.44 -23.88 1.66
C SER A 246 19.14 -22.39 1.52
N HIS A 247 18.18 -21.89 2.28
CA HIS A 247 18.05 -20.47 2.55
C HIS A 247 19.32 -19.99 3.28
N GLY A 248 19.68 -20.71 4.35
CA GLY A 248 20.88 -20.53 5.16
C GLY A 248 20.73 -19.46 6.23
N GLY A 249 21.80 -19.28 7.01
CA GLY A 249 21.87 -18.36 8.15
C GLY A 249 21.76 -19.06 9.51
N ALA A 250 22.09 -18.34 10.58
CA ALA A 250 22.16 -18.85 11.95
C ALA A 250 20.85 -19.43 12.52
N ARG A 251 19.71 -19.17 11.86
CA ARG A 251 18.39 -19.66 12.27
C ARG A 251 17.78 -20.66 11.27
N ASP A 252 18.53 -21.11 10.28
CA ASP A 252 18.07 -22.09 9.30
C ASP A 252 18.84 -23.41 9.41
N MET A 253 18.19 -24.42 10.01
CA MET A 253 18.77 -25.76 10.16
C MET A 253 18.91 -26.51 8.83
N SER A 254 18.24 -26.05 7.75
CA SER A 254 18.38 -26.70 6.44
C SER A 254 19.82 -26.59 5.91
N GLY A 255 20.53 -25.51 6.30
CA GLY A 255 21.90 -25.20 5.91
C GLY A 255 22.98 -25.93 6.72
N THR A 256 22.58 -26.72 7.73
CA THR A 256 23.52 -27.45 8.61
C THR A 256 23.33 -28.98 8.58
N ASN A 257 22.14 -29.46 8.21
CA ASN A 257 21.75 -30.87 8.41
C ASN A 257 21.65 -31.70 7.11
N SER A 258 21.95 -31.11 5.95
CA SER A 258 21.93 -31.78 4.63
C SER A 258 23.03 -31.18 3.74
N ALA A 259 23.52 -31.95 2.77
CA ALA A 259 24.54 -31.49 1.81
C ALA A 259 24.14 -30.18 1.12
N ALA A 260 25.12 -29.49 0.52
CA ALA A 260 25.01 -28.07 0.17
C ALA A 260 24.80 -27.20 1.42
N LEU A 261 25.76 -27.26 2.35
CA LEU A 261 25.83 -26.43 3.55
C LEU A 261 25.99 -24.95 3.18
N GLY A 262 25.45 -24.07 4.02
CA GLY A 262 25.38 -22.63 3.75
C GLY A 262 23.99 -22.22 3.24
N GLY A 263 23.91 -21.48 2.13
CA GLY A 263 22.65 -21.12 1.50
C GLY A 263 22.77 -20.03 0.45
N ILE A 264 21.63 -19.44 0.04
CA ILE A 264 21.52 -18.47 -1.07
C ILE A 264 20.92 -17.12 -0.65
N ASN A 265 20.35 -16.99 0.55
CA ASN A 265 19.59 -15.79 0.90
C ASN A 265 20.47 -14.52 1.03
N LYS A 266 19.85 -13.39 0.71
CA LYS A 266 20.44 -12.04 0.65
C LYS A 266 19.64 -11.04 1.49
N GLU A 267 18.90 -11.54 2.48
CA GLU A 267 17.93 -10.74 3.24
C GLU A 267 18.59 -9.67 4.12
N SER A 268 19.87 -9.84 4.47
CA SER A 268 20.63 -8.88 5.27
C SER A 268 22.08 -8.72 4.80
N MET A 269 22.72 -7.61 5.17
CA MET A 269 24.17 -7.41 5.04
C MET A 269 25.00 -8.25 6.03
N ASN A 270 24.38 -8.98 6.96
CA ASN A 270 25.09 -9.75 7.96
C ASN A 270 25.34 -11.20 7.48
N PRO A 271 26.62 -11.62 7.27
CA PRO A 271 26.94 -12.96 6.79
C PRO A 271 26.57 -14.09 7.77
N GLY A 272 26.26 -13.77 9.03
CA GLY A 272 25.67 -14.68 10.01
C GLY A 272 24.24 -15.09 9.69
N TYR A 273 23.46 -14.23 9.03
CA TYR A 273 22.05 -14.47 8.71
C TYR A 273 21.83 -14.69 7.22
N SER A 274 22.67 -14.08 6.38
CA SER A 274 22.57 -14.16 4.93
C SER A 274 23.88 -14.67 4.33
N PRO A 275 23.93 -15.93 3.88
CA PRO A 275 25.12 -16.48 3.22
C PRO A 275 25.56 -15.62 2.03
N HIS A 276 24.62 -15.00 1.30
CA HIS A 276 24.89 -14.10 0.19
C HIS A 276 24.74 -12.62 0.58
N ALA A 277 25.11 -12.26 1.83
CA ALA A 277 25.06 -10.87 2.32
C ALA A 277 25.74 -9.84 1.40
N HIS A 278 26.79 -10.25 0.66
CA HIS A 278 27.48 -9.42 -0.32
C HIS A 278 26.64 -9.00 -1.54
N LEU A 279 25.45 -9.60 -1.71
CA LEU A 279 24.49 -9.28 -2.78
C LEU A 279 23.23 -8.60 -2.25
N HIS A 280 23.16 -8.30 -0.95
CA HIS A 280 21.98 -7.68 -0.33
C HIS A 280 21.61 -6.35 -1.01
N GLU A 281 22.58 -5.46 -1.22
CA GLU A 281 22.36 -4.18 -1.89
C GLU A 281 21.85 -4.36 -3.33
N ILE A 282 22.41 -5.32 -4.08
CA ILE A 282 21.98 -5.60 -5.46
C ILE A 282 20.54 -6.15 -5.48
N ALA A 283 20.19 -7.01 -4.51
CA ALA A 283 18.83 -7.52 -4.36
C ALA A 283 17.83 -6.43 -4.01
N ALA A 284 18.18 -5.54 -3.07
CA ALA A 284 17.36 -4.39 -2.70
C ALA A 284 17.19 -3.43 -3.89
N GLU A 285 18.26 -3.08 -4.62
CA GLU A 285 18.16 -2.22 -5.81
C GLU A 285 17.25 -2.83 -6.89
N ALA A 286 17.38 -4.13 -7.16
CA ALA A 286 16.53 -4.82 -8.13
C ALA A 286 15.05 -4.78 -7.70
N ALA A 287 14.79 -4.98 -6.41
CA ALA A 287 13.46 -4.93 -5.84
C ALA A 287 12.87 -3.51 -5.87
N ILE A 288 13.64 -2.48 -5.54
CA ILE A 288 13.24 -1.05 -5.65
C ILE A 288 12.84 -0.74 -7.10
N LEU A 289 13.70 -1.08 -8.06
CA LEU A 289 13.43 -0.85 -9.49
C LEU A 289 12.18 -1.59 -9.97
N HIS A 290 11.94 -2.80 -9.44
CA HIS A 290 10.76 -3.59 -9.83
C HIS A 290 9.49 -3.12 -9.12
N THR A 291 9.57 -2.65 -7.89
CA THR A 291 8.48 -1.93 -7.19
C THR A 291 8.12 -0.67 -7.96
N GLU A 292 9.09 0.10 -8.44
CA GLU A 292 8.85 1.27 -9.29
C GLU A 292 8.10 0.87 -10.57
N ALA A 293 8.61 -0.13 -11.30
CA ALA A 293 8.01 -0.64 -12.52
C ALA A 293 6.59 -1.21 -12.31
N PHE A 294 6.31 -1.83 -11.16
CA PHE A 294 4.96 -2.27 -10.81
C PHE A 294 3.94 -1.14 -10.89
N PHE A 295 4.34 0.09 -10.54
CA PHE A 295 3.50 1.27 -10.60
C PHE A 295 3.48 1.94 -11.97
N ASN A 296 4.65 2.14 -12.61
CA ASN A 296 4.78 3.06 -13.75
C ASN A 296 5.32 2.43 -15.05
N ASP A 297 5.52 1.11 -15.11
CA ASP A 297 6.01 0.49 -16.34
C ASP A 297 5.04 0.71 -17.51
N HIS A 298 5.59 1.04 -18.67
CA HIS A 298 4.83 1.35 -19.88
C HIS A 298 4.00 0.20 -20.47
N GLU A 299 4.24 -1.05 -20.08
CA GLU A 299 3.49 -2.22 -20.54
C GLU A 299 2.56 -2.76 -19.44
N PHE A 300 3.05 -2.82 -18.19
CA PHE A 300 2.33 -3.47 -17.10
C PHE A 300 2.18 -2.63 -15.82
N GLY A 301 2.61 -1.37 -15.79
CA GLY A 301 2.45 -0.51 -14.63
C GLY A 301 0.97 -0.32 -14.27
N LEU A 302 0.66 -0.20 -12.98
CA LEU A 302 -0.71 0.14 -12.53
C LEU A 302 -1.22 1.44 -13.16
N GLU A 303 -0.38 2.46 -13.29
CA GLU A 303 -0.70 3.72 -13.99
C GLU A 303 -1.13 3.44 -15.43
N THR A 304 -0.34 2.65 -16.17
CA THR A 304 -0.60 2.30 -17.57
C THR A 304 -1.93 1.55 -17.74
N ILE A 305 -2.26 0.64 -16.83
CA ILE A 305 -3.43 -0.24 -16.95
C ILE A 305 -4.72 0.43 -16.46
N LEU A 306 -4.65 1.22 -15.39
CA LEU A 306 -5.82 1.75 -14.70
C LEU A 306 -6.05 3.25 -14.93
N GLY A 307 -5.05 3.95 -15.48
CA GLY A 307 -5.10 5.38 -15.76
C GLY A 307 -4.78 6.26 -14.55
N ASP A 308 -4.57 7.54 -14.85
CA ASP A 308 -4.07 8.55 -13.91
C ASP A 308 -4.98 8.78 -12.70
N GLU A 309 -6.29 8.66 -12.86
CA GLU A 309 -7.23 8.91 -11.77
C GLU A 309 -7.11 7.84 -10.68
N VAL A 310 -7.18 6.57 -11.07
CA VAL A 310 -7.05 5.45 -10.12
C VAL A 310 -5.66 5.43 -9.50
N PHE A 311 -4.61 5.71 -10.29
CA PHE A 311 -3.25 5.80 -9.80
C PHE A 311 -3.09 6.86 -8.69
N GLN A 312 -3.61 8.07 -8.94
CA GLN A 312 -3.59 9.15 -7.95
C GLN A 312 -4.43 8.82 -6.72
N ASP A 313 -5.56 8.13 -6.87
CA ASP A 313 -6.44 7.81 -5.74
C ASP A 313 -5.87 6.73 -4.83
N VAL A 314 -5.31 5.65 -5.39
CA VAL A 314 -4.68 4.55 -4.61
C VAL A 314 -3.58 5.09 -3.70
N LEU A 315 -2.74 5.97 -4.24
CA LEU A 315 -1.61 6.58 -3.55
C LEU A 315 -1.95 7.93 -2.88
N GLN A 316 -3.21 8.38 -2.96
CA GLN A 316 -3.68 9.64 -2.42
C GLN A 316 -2.83 10.87 -2.81
N LEU A 317 -2.48 10.99 -4.08
CA LEU A 317 -1.56 12.01 -4.60
C LEU A 317 -2.16 13.41 -4.75
N ARG A 318 -3.49 13.51 -4.87
CA ARG A 318 -4.15 14.80 -5.15
C ARG A 318 -4.14 15.70 -3.91
N PRO A 319 -3.99 17.03 -4.10
CA PRO A 319 -4.09 17.98 -3.00
C PRO A 319 -5.53 18.02 -2.46
N GLY A 320 -5.65 18.32 -1.16
CA GLY A 320 -6.92 18.66 -0.54
C GLY A 320 -7.74 17.49 0.01
N ALA A 321 -8.73 17.83 0.81
CA ALA A 321 -9.77 16.93 1.30
C ALA A 321 -11.07 17.13 0.50
N SER A 322 -12.15 16.44 0.82
CA SER A 322 -13.48 16.76 0.25
C SER A 322 -13.93 18.13 0.75
N LEU A 323 -14.47 18.95 -0.15
CA LEU A 323 -15.29 20.10 0.20
C LEU A 323 -16.76 19.69 0.10
N VAL A 324 -17.44 19.63 1.25
CA VAL A 324 -18.78 19.06 1.34
C VAL A 324 -19.78 20.11 1.78
N PHE A 325 -20.87 20.24 1.03
CA PHE A 325 -22.02 21.08 1.36
C PHE A 325 -23.21 20.19 1.70
N VAL A 326 -23.80 20.38 2.87
CA VAL A 326 -25.03 19.71 3.32
C VAL A 326 -26.08 20.79 3.47
N ILE A 327 -27.04 20.85 2.57
CA ILE A 327 -27.96 21.98 2.43
C ILE A 327 -29.40 21.52 2.67
N ASP A 328 -30.04 22.16 3.63
CA ASP A 328 -31.47 22.11 3.84
C ASP A 328 -32.21 22.74 2.66
N THR A 329 -33.13 22.00 2.04
CA THR A 329 -33.90 22.47 0.88
C THR A 329 -35.38 22.67 1.20
N THR A 330 -35.75 22.76 2.48
CA THR A 330 -37.13 23.00 2.93
C THR A 330 -37.60 24.42 2.62
N GLY A 331 -38.90 24.64 2.62
CA GLY A 331 -39.49 25.93 2.24
C GLY A 331 -39.04 27.12 3.11
N SER A 332 -38.73 26.90 4.39
CA SER A 332 -38.29 27.93 5.35
C SER A 332 -36.96 28.58 4.93
N MET A 333 -36.06 27.79 4.34
CA MET A 333 -34.78 28.24 3.80
C MET A 333 -34.89 29.25 2.65
N GLY A 334 -36.08 29.54 2.12
CA GLY A 334 -36.26 30.42 0.97
C GLY A 334 -35.69 31.83 1.10
N LYS A 335 -35.65 32.40 2.32
CA LYS A 335 -35.02 33.71 2.56
C LYS A 335 -33.48 33.63 2.58
N ASP A 336 -32.95 32.47 2.92
CA ASP A 336 -31.51 32.25 3.11
C ASP A 336 -30.85 31.61 1.87
N LEU A 337 -31.63 30.99 0.98
CA LEU A 337 -31.12 30.25 -0.20
C LEU A 337 -30.15 31.09 -1.04
N ALA A 338 -30.48 32.35 -1.34
CA ALA A 338 -29.60 33.21 -2.13
C ALA A 338 -28.24 33.44 -1.44
N ALA A 339 -28.23 33.62 -0.12
CA ALA A 339 -27.00 33.77 0.65
C ALA A 339 -26.20 32.46 0.74
N VAL A 340 -26.89 31.31 0.89
CA VAL A 340 -26.26 29.98 0.86
C VAL A 340 -25.61 29.72 -0.50
N GLN A 341 -26.32 29.95 -1.60
CA GLN A 341 -25.77 29.81 -2.95
C GLN A 341 -24.58 30.73 -3.20
N GLN A 342 -24.65 31.99 -2.75
CA GLN A 342 -23.54 32.92 -2.87
C GLN A 342 -22.32 32.45 -2.07
N LYS A 343 -22.50 32.07 -0.80
CA LYS A 343 -21.38 31.70 0.08
C LYS A 343 -20.72 30.40 -0.35
N THR A 344 -21.50 29.40 -0.74
CA THR A 344 -20.97 28.13 -1.25
C THR A 344 -20.19 28.31 -2.55
N GLN A 345 -20.68 29.14 -3.48
CA GLN A 345 -19.93 29.49 -4.70
C GLN A 345 -18.64 30.26 -4.39
N GLU A 346 -18.67 31.18 -3.43
CA GLU A 346 -17.47 31.91 -2.99
C GLU A 346 -16.39 30.94 -2.49
N ILE A 347 -16.75 30.00 -1.60
CA ILE A 347 -15.80 28.99 -1.08
C ILE A 347 -15.21 28.14 -2.22
N VAL A 348 -16.03 27.74 -3.21
CA VAL A 348 -15.52 26.99 -4.37
C VAL A 348 -14.55 27.85 -5.18
N ARG A 349 -14.86 29.12 -5.43
CA ARG A 349 -14.01 30.03 -6.22
C ARG A 349 -12.70 30.38 -5.52
N GLU A 350 -12.73 30.59 -4.20
CA GLU A 350 -11.54 30.90 -3.41
C GLU A 350 -10.54 29.75 -3.38
N THR A 351 -11.01 28.51 -3.58
CA THR A 351 -10.16 27.32 -3.58
C THR A 351 -9.76 26.87 -4.99
N TYR A 352 -10.49 27.29 -6.02
CA TYR A 352 -10.26 26.91 -7.41
C TYR A 352 -8.90 27.38 -7.94
N HIS A 353 -8.14 26.48 -8.57
CA HIS A 353 -6.77 26.73 -9.05
C HIS A 353 -5.79 27.21 -7.97
N THR A 354 -6.09 26.94 -6.71
CA THR A 354 -5.18 27.19 -5.60
C THR A 354 -4.64 25.87 -5.07
N VAL A 355 -3.61 25.96 -4.25
CA VAL A 355 -3.06 24.84 -3.49
C VAL A 355 -4.02 24.26 -2.45
N ASN A 356 -5.11 24.99 -2.16
CA ASN A 356 -6.21 24.55 -1.30
C ASN A 356 -7.37 23.94 -2.09
N GLN A 357 -7.20 23.70 -3.40
CA GLN A 357 -8.24 23.07 -4.21
C GLN A 357 -8.65 21.72 -3.58
N PRO A 358 -9.95 21.52 -3.31
CA PRO A 358 -10.46 20.26 -2.79
C PRO A 358 -10.17 19.09 -3.74
N TYR A 359 -9.98 17.91 -3.16
CA TYR A 359 -9.84 16.67 -3.93
C TYR A 359 -11.11 16.36 -4.74
N ASN A 360 -12.27 16.59 -4.12
CA ASN A 360 -13.56 16.50 -4.76
C ASN A 360 -14.56 17.41 -4.04
N TYR A 361 -15.71 17.61 -4.68
CA TYR A 361 -16.83 18.37 -4.20
C TYR A 361 -18.03 17.44 -4.01
N ILE A 362 -18.70 17.58 -2.88
CA ILE A 362 -19.87 16.77 -2.54
C ILE A 362 -21.00 17.71 -2.16
N LEU A 363 -22.14 17.58 -2.84
CA LEU A 363 -23.38 18.25 -2.48
C LEU A 363 -24.36 17.21 -1.94
N VAL A 364 -24.79 17.41 -0.71
CA VAL A 364 -25.90 16.68 -0.10
C VAL A 364 -27.03 17.67 0.13
N THR A 365 -28.22 17.35 -0.37
CA THR A 365 -29.44 18.09 -0.02
C THR A 365 -30.30 17.22 0.88
N PHE A 366 -30.95 17.80 1.87
CA PHE A 366 -31.95 17.10 2.69
C PHE A 366 -33.25 17.91 2.80
N ASN A 367 -34.34 17.24 3.15
CA ASN A 367 -35.70 17.79 3.26
C ASN A 367 -36.55 16.91 4.20
N ASP A 368 -37.79 17.31 4.47
CA ASP A 368 -38.83 16.51 5.13
C ASP A 368 -39.86 16.00 4.09
N PRO A 369 -40.02 14.67 3.92
CA PRO A 369 -39.42 13.58 4.70
C PRO A 369 -37.97 13.25 4.34
N GLY A 370 -37.22 12.71 5.31
CA GLY A 370 -35.77 12.44 5.19
C GLY A 370 -35.32 11.51 4.06
N ASN A 371 -36.23 10.76 3.42
CA ASN A 371 -35.94 9.97 2.22
C ASN A 371 -35.68 10.82 0.97
N MET A 372 -35.93 12.13 1.04
CA MET A 372 -35.60 13.12 0.01
C MET A 372 -34.12 13.56 0.04
N THR A 373 -33.29 12.93 0.89
CA THR A 373 -31.86 13.21 0.94
C THR A 373 -31.19 12.76 -0.36
N THR A 374 -30.49 13.67 -1.05
CA THR A 374 -29.73 13.36 -2.28
C THR A 374 -28.24 13.56 -2.06
N VAL A 375 -27.40 12.83 -2.81
CA VAL A 375 -25.94 12.94 -2.76
C VAL A 375 -25.41 13.05 -4.18
N GLN A 376 -24.66 14.11 -4.46
CA GLN A 376 -23.97 14.34 -5.72
C GLN A 376 -22.48 14.56 -5.46
N LYS A 377 -21.60 14.00 -6.29
CA LYS A 377 -20.14 14.06 -6.13
C LYS A 377 -19.47 14.34 -7.47
N THR A 378 -18.53 15.27 -7.49
CA THR A 378 -17.75 15.62 -8.68
C THR A 378 -16.31 16.01 -8.31
N THR A 379 -15.38 15.82 -9.22
CA THR A 379 -14.03 16.41 -9.16
C THR A 379 -13.96 17.76 -9.86
N GLU A 380 -14.98 18.09 -10.66
CA GLU A 380 -15.02 19.27 -11.51
C GLU A 380 -15.62 20.49 -10.80
N PRO A 381 -14.85 21.58 -10.61
CA PRO A 381 -15.30 22.81 -9.93
C PRO A 381 -16.49 23.50 -10.63
N ASP A 382 -16.57 23.38 -11.96
CA ASP A 382 -17.70 23.94 -12.72
C ASP A 382 -18.99 23.15 -12.51
N GLN A 383 -18.88 21.84 -12.35
CA GLN A 383 -20.03 20.96 -12.14
C GLN A 383 -20.68 21.21 -10.77
N ILE A 384 -19.90 21.37 -9.70
CA ILE A 384 -20.45 21.73 -8.39
C ILE A 384 -21.07 23.13 -8.40
N GLN A 385 -20.47 24.09 -9.13
CA GLN A 385 -21.06 25.43 -9.27
C GLN A 385 -22.39 25.41 -10.04
N LEU A 386 -22.57 24.49 -10.99
CA LEU A 386 -23.86 24.26 -11.63
C LEU A 386 -24.88 23.72 -10.63
N TRP A 387 -24.55 22.63 -9.93
CA TRP A 387 -25.46 22.04 -8.94
C TRP A 387 -25.89 23.02 -7.86
N LEU A 388 -24.95 23.82 -7.33
CA LEU A 388 -25.25 24.84 -6.32
C LEU A 388 -26.23 25.91 -6.84
N ARG A 389 -26.17 26.28 -8.13
CA ARG A 389 -27.10 27.25 -8.75
C ARG A 389 -28.50 26.67 -8.96
N GLU A 390 -28.61 25.36 -9.12
CA GLU A 390 -29.87 24.65 -9.41
C GLU A 390 -30.62 24.22 -8.14
N ILE A 391 -30.11 24.55 -6.95
CA ILE A 391 -30.81 24.27 -5.69
C ILE A 391 -32.11 25.08 -5.64
N HIS A 392 -33.22 24.39 -5.37
CA HIS A 392 -34.53 24.97 -5.17
C HIS A 392 -35.12 24.53 -3.83
N VAL A 393 -35.67 25.48 -3.08
CA VAL A 393 -36.38 25.19 -1.84
C VAL A 393 -37.82 24.76 -2.12
N HIS A 394 -38.30 23.79 -1.37
CA HIS A 394 -39.65 23.24 -1.48
C HIS A 394 -39.98 22.39 -0.26
N GLY A 395 -41.27 22.12 -0.05
CA GLY A 395 -41.69 21.23 1.04
C GLY A 395 -41.41 21.82 2.43
N GLY A 396 -41.25 20.91 3.40
CA GLY A 396 -41.29 21.22 4.84
C GLY A 396 -42.72 21.17 5.37
N ASP A 397 -42.96 20.33 6.39
CA ASP A 397 -44.26 20.18 7.05
C ASP A 397 -44.22 20.85 8.44
N ASP A 398 -43.24 20.47 9.25
CA ASP A 398 -42.92 21.02 10.57
C ASP A 398 -41.45 21.43 10.67
N CYS A 399 -41.13 22.24 11.68
CA CYS A 399 -39.82 22.89 11.73
C CYS A 399 -38.61 22.01 12.03
N PRO A 400 -38.69 20.88 12.75
CA PRO A 400 -37.53 20.01 12.88
C PRO A 400 -37.24 19.27 11.56
N GLU A 401 -35.98 19.27 11.12
CA GLU A 401 -35.57 18.77 9.80
C GLU A 401 -34.50 17.67 9.88
N PHE A 402 -34.33 16.86 8.82
CA PHE A 402 -33.46 15.66 8.81
C PHE A 402 -31.95 15.94 8.62
N SER A 403 -31.42 16.93 9.34
CA SER A 403 -30.03 17.37 9.18
C SER A 403 -28.99 16.29 9.54
N LEU A 404 -29.26 15.41 10.52
CA LEU A 404 -28.31 14.32 10.85
C LEU A 404 -28.29 13.23 9.77
N THR A 405 -29.39 13.00 9.07
CA THR A 405 -29.45 12.15 7.88
C THR A 405 -28.59 12.72 6.75
N GLY A 406 -28.67 14.03 6.50
CA GLY A 406 -27.80 14.71 5.54
C GLY A 406 -26.31 14.59 5.91
N ILE A 407 -25.96 14.83 7.17
CA ILE A 407 -24.57 14.72 7.66
C ILE A 407 -24.07 13.27 7.57
N GLN A 408 -24.91 12.28 7.89
CA GLN A 408 -24.59 10.87 7.75
C GLN A 408 -24.26 10.51 6.30
N ALA A 409 -25.10 10.94 5.36
CA ALA A 409 -24.90 10.69 3.93
C ALA A 409 -23.60 11.33 3.44
N ALA A 410 -23.35 12.59 3.79
CA ALA A 410 -22.11 13.31 3.50
C ALA A 410 -20.87 12.60 4.06
N SER A 411 -20.90 12.23 5.34
CA SER A 411 -19.78 11.58 6.04
C SER A 411 -19.46 10.21 5.45
N THR A 412 -20.45 9.51 4.91
CA THR A 412 -20.27 8.21 4.25
C THR A 412 -19.41 8.33 2.99
N VAL A 413 -19.61 9.39 2.18
CA VAL A 413 -18.92 9.57 0.90
C VAL A 413 -17.69 10.49 0.94
N ALA A 414 -17.55 11.30 1.99
CA ALA A 414 -16.39 12.18 2.17
C ALA A 414 -15.10 11.38 2.43
N VAL A 415 -13.97 11.90 1.92
CA VAL A 415 -12.64 11.35 2.25
C VAL A 415 -12.23 11.77 3.67
N PRO A 416 -11.32 11.04 4.34
CA PRO A 416 -10.84 11.44 5.66
C PRO A 416 -10.24 12.85 5.70
N ASN A 417 -10.28 13.49 6.88
CA ASN A 417 -9.80 14.86 7.15
C ASN A 417 -10.54 15.98 6.39
N SER A 418 -11.75 15.71 5.89
CA SER A 418 -12.56 16.66 5.12
C SER A 418 -13.36 17.65 5.97
N GLN A 419 -13.78 18.75 5.32
CA GLN A 419 -14.67 19.73 5.91
C GLN A 419 -16.10 19.60 5.35
N ILE A 420 -17.07 19.58 6.26
CA ILE A 420 -18.51 19.53 5.96
C ILE A 420 -19.12 20.85 6.43
N TYR A 421 -19.78 21.57 5.53
CA TYR A 421 -20.54 22.77 5.84
C TYR A 421 -22.04 22.46 5.78
N VAL A 422 -22.71 22.58 6.92
CA VAL A 422 -24.13 22.28 7.08
C VAL A 422 -24.91 23.59 7.12
N PHE A 423 -25.84 23.78 6.19
CA PHE A 423 -26.71 24.96 6.10
C PHE A 423 -28.14 24.55 6.41
N THR A 424 -28.74 25.11 7.45
CA THR A 424 -30.12 24.85 7.88
C THR A 424 -30.64 25.98 8.76
N ASP A 425 -31.95 26.20 8.80
CA ASP A 425 -32.61 27.13 9.70
C ASP A 425 -33.39 26.44 10.83
N ALA A 426 -33.26 25.11 10.90
CA ALA A 426 -34.05 24.20 11.72
C ALA A 426 -33.21 23.37 12.71
N THR A 427 -33.87 22.85 13.76
CA THR A 427 -33.31 21.84 14.66
C THR A 427 -33.41 20.43 14.05
N PRO A 428 -32.55 19.47 14.42
CA PRO A 428 -32.64 18.10 13.89
C PRO A 428 -33.90 17.35 14.35
N LYS A 429 -34.60 16.71 13.40
CA LYS A 429 -35.74 15.79 13.65
C LYS A 429 -35.30 14.37 13.99
N ASP A 430 -34.06 14.03 13.70
CA ASP A 430 -33.50 12.68 13.77
C ASP A 430 -32.36 12.54 14.80
N PRO A 431 -32.55 12.98 16.07
CA PRO A 431 -31.50 13.01 17.09
C PRO A 431 -30.92 11.62 17.41
N ASP A 432 -31.67 10.54 17.17
CA ASP A 432 -31.22 9.16 17.38
C ASP A 432 -29.97 8.81 16.55
N LYS A 433 -29.70 9.53 15.45
CA LYS A 433 -28.53 9.31 14.59
C LYS A 433 -27.24 9.92 15.12
N ILE A 434 -27.30 10.75 16.18
CA ILE A 434 -26.14 11.54 16.63
C ILE A 434 -24.93 10.68 16.99
N ASN A 435 -25.15 9.53 17.62
CA ASN A 435 -24.06 8.61 18.01
C ASN A 435 -23.37 8.01 16.78
N TYR A 436 -24.15 7.57 15.79
CA TYR A 436 -23.61 7.01 14.55
C TYR A 436 -22.83 8.05 13.75
N VAL A 437 -23.40 9.25 13.59
CA VAL A 437 -22.74 10.38 12.93
C VAL A 437 -21.44 10.74 13.65
N THR A 438 -21.44 10.81 14.99
CA THR A 438 -20.25 11.14 15.78
C THR A 438 -19.14 10.10 15.59
N SER A 439 -19.47 8.81 15.59
CA SER A 439 -18.51 7.74 15.32
C SER A 439 -17.87 7.89 13.94
N LEU A 440 -18.70 8.08 12.90
CA LEU A 440 -18.23 8.20 11.52
C LEU A 440 -17.37 9.46 11.30
N VAL A 441 -17.78 10.59 11.88
CA VAL A 441 -17.02 11.85 11.87
C VAL A 441 -15.67 11.67 12.58
N THR A 442 -15.63 10.97 13.70
CA THR A 442 -14.40 10.74 14.47
C THR A 442 -13.45 9.81 13.71
N GLU A 443 -13.96 8.69 13.21
CA GLU A 443 -13.20 7.69 12.44
C GLU A 443 -12.50 8.34 11.23
N LYS A 444 -13.24 9.13 10.47
CA LYS A 444 -12.72 9.83 9.29
C LYS A 444 -12.09 11.18 9.61
N LYS A 445 -11.96 11.58 10.88
CA LYS A 445 -11.43 12.89 11.32
C LYS A 445 -12.07 14.08 10.58
N LEU A 446 -13.38 13.99 10.32
CA LEU A 446 -14.14 15.03 9.60
C LEU A 446 -14.36 16.24 10.51
N ARG A 447 -14.42 17.43 9.91
CA ARG A 447 -14.78 18.67 10.60
C ARG A 447 -16.14 19.15 10.10
N VAL A 448 -17.14 19.10 10.98
CA VAL A 448 -18.50 19.55 10.68
C VAL A 448 -18.69 20.98 11.18
N ASN A 449 -18.99 21.90 10.27
CA ASN A 449 -19.21 23.32 10.52
C ASN A 449 -20.69 23.64 10.26
N PHE A 450 -21.40 24.08 11.29
CA PHE A 450 -22.80 24.46 11.18
C PHE A 450 -22.95 25.96 10.87
N VAL A 451 -23.78 26.28 9.88
CA VAL A 451 -24.18 27.62 9.49
C VAL A 451 -25.70 27.70 9.63
N VAL A 452 -26.18 28.27 10.74
CA VAL A 452 -27.59 28.22 11.15
C VAL A 452 -28.18 29.63 11.24
N SER A 453 -29.37 29.85 10.69
CA SER A 453 -30.10 31.13 10.77
C SER A 453 -31.22 31.15 11.84
N GLY A 454 -31.78 29.98 12.18
CA GLY A 454 -32.68 29.75 13.32
C GLY A 454 -34.07 30.37 13.18
N LYS A 455 -34.64 30.37 11.97
CA LYS A 455 -35.90 31.07 11.65
C LYS A 455 -36.94 30.23 10.92
N CYS A 456 -36.93 28.92 11.14
CA CYS A 456 -38.17 28.16 11.07
C CYS A 456 -39.09 28.59 12.24
#